data_AF-A0A3D5K0P8-F1
#
_entry.id   AF-A0A3D5K0P8-F1
#
_cell.length_a   1.000
_cell.length_b   1.000
_cell.length_c   1.000
_cell.angle_alpha   90.00
_cell.angle_beta   90.00
_cell.angle_gamma   90.00
#
_symmetry.space_group_name_H-M   'P 1'
#
loop_
_entity.id
_entity.type
_entity.pdbx_description
1 polymer ?
#
loop_
_entity_poly.entity_id
_entity_poly.type
_entity_poly.pdbx_seq_one_letter_code
_entity_poly.pdbx_strand_id
1 'polypeptide(L)'
;MERNDNFMEKNNIQERLSQLTKKDMEISKLTDLTVYEVSRIVDWDYKNKFSVSFYIAEFFNNKPAKHQHTIYRHYEADAYEILSLLLRLEKQFDRIRNAYIKIDGK
;
A
#
# COMPACT_ATOMS: atom_id res chain seq x y z
N MET A 1 9.65 -20.94 9.80
CA MET A 1 10.30 -20.31 8.62
C MET A 1 9.56 -19.05 8.17
N GLU A 2 8.22 -19.00 8.17
CA GLU A 2 7.40 -17.84 7.72
C GLU A 2 7.72 -16.45 8.31
N ARG A 3 8.22 -16.35 9.55
CA ARG A 3 8.54 -15.03 10.16
C ARG A 3 9.67 -14.29 9.43
N ASN A 4 10.65 -15.01 8.88
CA ASN A 4 11.77 -14.38 8.20
C ASN A 4 11.39 -13.89 6.80
N ASP A 5 10.52 -14.64 6.10
CA ASP A 5 10.10 -14.30 4.74
C ASP A 5 9.24 -13.02 4.72
N ASN A 6 8.32 -12.86 5.68
CA ASN A 6 7.51 -11.64 5.81
C ASN A 6 8.36 -10.40 6.16
N PHE A 7 9.41 -10.56 6.97
CA PHE A 7 10.31 -9.46 7.33
C PHE A 7 11.13 -9.00 6.13
N MET A 8 11.69 -9.95 5.37
CA MET A 8 12.44 -9.64 4.15
C MET A 8 11.54 -9.04 3.06
N GLU A 9 10.33 -9.56 2.87
CA GLU A 9 9.37 -9.00 1.92
C GLU A 9 8.97 -7.56 2.30
N LYS A 10 8.70 -7.30 3.58
CA LYS A 10 8.39 -5.96 4.08
C LYS A 10 9.52 -4.97 3.79
N ASN A 11 10.77 -5.34 4.10
CA ASN A 11 11.93 -4.48 3.85
C ASN A 11 12.11 -4.19 2.35
N ASN A 12 11.95 -5.19 1.49
CA ASN A 12 12.03 -5.02 0.04
C ASN A 12 10.94 -4.07 -0.49
N ILE A 13 9.70 -4.21 0.00
CA ILE A 13 8.60 -3.31 -0.36
C ILE A 13 8.89 -1.89 0.14
N GLN A 14 9.38 -1.74 1.38
CA GLN A 14 9.68 -0.44 1.98
C GLN A 14 10.79 0.30 1.21
N GLU A 15 11.87 -0.41 0.85
CA GLU A 15 12.95 0.14 0.04
C GLU A 15 12.42 0.57 -1.33
N ARG A 16 11.63 -0.27 -1.98
CA ARG A 16 11.12 0.05 -3.32
C ARG A 16 10.15 1.22 -3.30
N LEU A 17 9.25 1.29 -2.31
CA LEU A 17 8.38 2.45 -2.10
C LEU A 17 9.18 3.72 -1.77
N SER A 18 10.29 3.61 -1.04
CA SER A 18 11.20 4.74 -0.78
C SER A 18 11.82 5.26 -2.07
N GLN A 19 12.23 4.38 -2.99
CA GLN A 19 12.76 4.77 -4.30
C GLN A 19 11.70 5.41 -5.20
N LEU A 20 10.45 4.96 -5.08
CA LEU A 20 9.30 5.49 -5.84
C LEU A 20 8.66 6.72 -5.18
N THR A 21 9.13 7.12 -3.99
CA THR A 21 8.62 8.27 -3.22
C THR A 21 8.99 9.59 -3.91
N LYS A 22 8.07 10.56 -3.87
CA LYS A 22 8.38 11.97 -4.17
C LYS A 22 8.51 12.75 -2.87
N LYS A 23 9.20 13.90 -2.92
CA LYS A 23 9.45 14.77 -1.75
C LYS A 23 8.19 15.09 -0.91
N ASP A 24 7.02 15.03 -1.52
CA ASP A 24 5.76 15.52 -0.94
C ASP A 24 4.96 14.44 -0.20
N MET A 25 5.33 13.15 -0.34
CA MET A 25 4.59 12.04 0.27
C MET A 25 5.49 10.81 0.44
N GLU A 26 5.88 10.54 1.68
CA GLU A 26 6.72 9.40 2.05
C GLU A 26 5.91 8.10 2.06
N ILE A 27 5.71 7.51 0.88
CA ILE A 27 4.87 6.31 0.69
C ILE A 27 5.52 5.04 1.25
N SER A 28 6.80 5.06 1.61
CA SER A 28 7.46 3.94 2.30
C SER A 28 6.84 3.64 3.66
N LYS A 29 6.30 4.64 4.35
CA LYS A 29 5.59 4.46 5.63
C LYS A 29 4.36 3.56 5.51
N LEU A 30 3.82 3.36 4.31
CA LEU A 30 2.67 2.48 4.08
C LEU A 30 2.95 1.02 4.48
N THR A 31 4.22 0.59 4.54
CA THR A 31 4.57 -0.76 4.99
C THR A 31 4.29 -1.01 6.47
N ASP A 32 4.14 0.06 7.25
CA ASP A 32 3.83 0.00 8.68
C ASP A 32 2.35 0.26 8.97
N LEU A 33 1.54 0.51 7.94
CA LEU A 33 0.13 0.87 8.06
C LEU A 33 -0.78 -0.20 7.46
N THR A 34 -2.03 -0.21 7.91
CA THR A 34 -3.06 -1.11 7.39
C THR A 34 -3.63 -0.53 6.10
N VAL A 35 -3.05 -0.94 4.96
CA VAL A 35 -3.55 -0.63 3.62
C VAL A 35 -4.66 -1.60 3.24
N TYR A 36 -5.79 -1.09 2.75
CA TYR A 36 -6.92 -1.91 2.29
C TYR A 36 -7.69 -1.21 1.16
N GLU A 37 -8.55 -1.98 0.46
CA GLU A 37 -9.37 -1.49 -0.67
C GLU A 37 -8.51 -0.78 -1.72
N VAL A 38 -7.43 -1.45 -2.14
CA VAL A 38 -6.55 -0.95 -3.20
C VAL A 38 -7.29 -1.09 -4.54
N SER A 39 -7.44 0.03 -5.26
CA SER A 39 -8.03 0.04 -6.60
C SER A 39 -7.23 -0.86 -7.53
N ARG A 40 -7.90 -1.77 -8.23
CA ARG A 40 -7.27 -2.67 -9.23
C ARG A 40 -7.07 -2.02 -10.60
N ILE A 41 -7.40 -0.75 -10.71
CA ILE A 41 -7.34 0.02 -11.94
C ILE A 41 -6.36 1.17 -11.72
N VAL A 42 -5.46 1.35 -12.68
CA VAL A 42 -4.66 2.57 -12.78
C VAL A 42 -5.48 3.56 -13.59
N ASP A 43 -5.95 4.63 -12.93
CA ASP A 43 -6.76 5.64 -13.59
C ASP A 43 -5.87 6.73 -14.21
N TRP A 44 -6.21 7.17 -15.42
CA TRP A 44 -5.63 8.34 -16.06
C TRP A 44 -6.45 9.59 -15.73
N ASP A 45 -5.91 10.47 -14.89
CA ASP A 45 -6.59 11.67 -14.39
C ASP A 45 -6.45 12.88 -15.35
N TYR A 46 -7.36 13.85 -15.21
CA TYR A 46 -7.47 15.11 -15.97
C TYR A 46 -6.18 15.95 -15.96
N LYS A 47 -5.28 15.71 -15.01
CA LYS A 47 -3.95 16.36 -14.94
C LYS A 47 -2.85 15.61 -15.69
N ASN A 48 -3.18 14.71 -16.61
CA ASN A 48 -2.25 13.88 -17.37
C ASN A 48 -1.31 13.07 -16.47
N LYS A 49 -1.90 12.41 -15.47
CA LYS A 49 -1.17 11.56 -14.50
C LYS A 49 -1.91 10.26 -14.32
N PHE A 50 -1.16 9.19 -14.20
CA PHE A 50 -1.64 7.90 -13.72
C PHE A 50 -1.85 7.97 -12.21
N SER A 51 -2.88 7.30 -11.71
CA SER A 51 -3.23 7.34 -10.29
C SER A 51 -3.57 5.97 -9.75
N VAL A 52 -3.18 5.73 -8.50
CA VAL A 52 -3.52 4.54 -7.74
C VAL A 52 -4.17 4.99 -6.44
N SER A 53 -5.37 4.49 -6.18
CA SER A 53 -6.15 4.86 -4.99
C SER A 53 -6.30 3.67 -4.03
N PHE A 54 -6.30 3.96 -2.73
CA PHE A 54 -6.37 2.96 -1.66
C PHE A 54 -6.85 3.62 -0.35
N TYR A 55 -7.17 2.82 0.65
CA TYR A 55 -7.54 3.27 1.99
C TYR A 55 -6.50 2.83 3.03
N ILE A 56 -6.47 3.56 4.15
CA ILE A 56 -5.60 3.28 5.30
C ILE A 56 -6.45 3.30 6.57
N ALA A 57 -6.25 2.35 7.49
CA ALA A 57 -7.04 2.27 8.72
C ALA A 57 -6.55 3.23 9.82
N GLU A 58 -5.37 3.82 9.64
CA GLU A 58 -4.70 4.76 10.52
C GLU A 58 -4.54 6.16 9.90
N PHE A 59 -4.04 7.11 10.70
CA PHE A 59 -3.75 8.48 10.25
C PHE A 59 -2.50 8.51 9.35
N PHE A 60 -2.57 9.19 8.20
CA PHE A 60 -1.44 9.27 7.29
C PHE A 60 -1.45 10.57 6.47
N ASN A 61 -0.28 11.20 6.32
CA ASN A 61 -0.08 12.41 5.53
C ASN A 61 -1.14 13.51 5.81
N ASN A 62 -1.36 13.83 7.09
CA ASN A 62 -2.35 14.80 7.57
C ASN A 62 -3.81 14.49 7.22
N LYS A 63 -4.11 13.24 6.84
CA LYS A 63 -5.47 12.77 6.57
C LYS A 63 -5.91 11.77 7.65
N PRO A 64 -7.19 11.82 8.05
CA PRO A 64 -7.73 10.90 9.04
C PRO A 64 -7.78 9.46 8.53
N ALA A 65 -7.89 8.52 9.46
CA ALA A 65 -8.16 7.12 9.18
C ALA A 65 -9.38 6.96 8.25
N LYS A 66 -9.35 5.92 7.41
CA LYS A 66 -10.39 5.56 6.43
C LYS A 66 -10.60 6.62 5.34
N HIS A 67 -9.70 7.59 5.22
CA HIS A 67 -9.69 8.51 4.09
C HIS A 67 -9.10 7.81 2.86
N GLN A 68 -9.65 8.06 1.68
CA GLN A 68 -9.07 7.56 0.43
C GLN A 68 -7.79 8.33 0.09
N HIS A 69 -6.69 7.61 -0.09
CA HIS A 69 -5.42 8.14 -0.56
C HIS A 69 -5.27 7.88 -2.04
N THR A 70 -4.69 8.84 -2.76
CA THR A 70 -4.39 8.72 -4.19
C THR A 70 -2.94 9.11 -4.42
N ILE A 71 -2.18 8.21 -5.03
CA ILE A 71 -0.80 8.46 -5.45
C ILE A 71 -0.79 8.74 -6.95
N TYR A 72 -0.26 9.88 -7.34
CA TYR A 72 -0.16 10.28 -8.75
C TYR A 72 1.25 10.07 -9.31
N ARG A 73 1.36 9.51 -10.51
CA ARG A 73 2.61 9.30 -11.25
C ARG A 73 2.50 9.81 -12.69
N HIS A 74 3.63 10.26 -13.23
CA HIS A 74 3.71 10.67 -14.62
C HIS A 74 3.91 9.49 -15.55
N TYR A 75 4.70 8.50 -15.11
CA TYR A 75 4.94 7.28 -15.87
C TYR A 75 3.99 6.18 -15.45
N GLU A 76 3.43 5.49 -16.43
CA GLU A 76 2.48 4.39 -16.25
C GLU A 76 3.11 3.23 -15.48
N ALA A 77 4.36 2.90 -15.83
CA ALA A 77 5.14 1.84 -15.20
C ALA A 77 5.27 2.05 -13.68
N ASP A 78 5.56 3.29 -13.24
CA ASP A 78 5.64 3.62 -11.81
C ASP A 78 4.29 3.41 -11.11
N ALA A 79 3.19 3.75 -11.78
CA ALA A 79 1.85 3.57 -11.21
C ALA A 79 1.50 2.09 -11.05
N TYR A 80 1.77 1.26 -12.07
CA TYR A 80 1.57 -0.19 -11.98
C TYR A 80 2.48 -0.84 -10.94
N GLU A 81 3.71 -0.36 -10.81
CA GLU A 81 4.62 -0.85 -9.79
C GLU A 81 4.08 -0.55 -8.39
N ILE A 82 3.67 0.70 -8.13
CA ILE A 82 3.05 1.09 -6.85
C ILE A 82 1.80 0.27 -6.59
N LEU A 83 0.92 0.10 -7.58
CA LEU A 83 -0.24 -0.77 -7.47
C LEU A 83 0.15 -2.19 -7.04
N SER A 84 1.18 -2.76 -7.66
CA SER A 84 1.64 -4.12 -7.34
C SER A 84 2.17 -4.24 -5.90
N LEU A 85 2.82 -3.20 -5.38
CA LEU A 85 3.32 -3.15 -4.01
C LEU A 85 2.17 -2.98 -3.00
N LEU A 86 1.21 -2.10 -3.28
CA LEU A 86 0.04 -1.90 -2.43
C LEU A 86 -0.85 -3.15 -2.34
N LEU A 87 -1.04 -3.88 -3.45
CA LEU A 87 -1.78 -5.15 -3.45
C LEU A 87 -1.09 -6.23 -2.59
N ARG A 88 0.25 -6.22 -2.51
CA ARG A 88 0.99 -7.13 -1.62
C ARG A 88 0.77 -6.75 -0.15
N LEU A 89 0.78 -5.46 0.17
CA LEU A 89 0.49 -4.96 1.51
C LEU A 89 -0.95 -5.31 1.95
N GLU A 90 -1.93 -5.10 1.08
CA GLU A 90 -3.33 -5.49 1.32
C GLU A 90 -3.45 -7.00 1.61
N LYS A 91 -2.78 -7.83 0.80
CA LYS A 91 -2.78 -9.28 0.99
C LYS A 91 -2.10 -9.72 2.28
N GLN A 92 -1.04 -9.03 2.71
CA GLN A 92 -0.38 -9.30 3.99
C GLN A 92 -1.34 -9.03 5.16
N PHE A 93 -2.09 -7.93 5.11
CA PHE A 93 -3.12 -7.63 6.09
C PHE A 93 -4.23 -8.69 6.13
N ASP A 94 -4.75 -9.11 4.97
CA ASP A 94 -5.79 -10.15 4.90
C ASP A 94 -5.35 -11.46 5.53
N ARG A 95 -4.08 -11.86 5.33
CA ARG A 95 -3.51 -13.06 5.97
C ARG A 95 -3.50 -12.94 7.50
N ILE A 96 -3.07 -11.79 8.02
CA ILE A 96 -3.02 -11.52 9.46
C ILE A 96 -4.44 -11.55 10.03
N ARG A 97 -5.38 -10.81 9.43
CA ARG A 97 -6.80 -10.78 9.85
C ARG A 97 -7.41 -12.18 9.89
N ASN A 98 -7.22 -12.97 8.83
CA ASN A 98 -7.76 -14.33 8.76
C ASN A 98 -7.12 -15.28 9.79
N ALA A 99 -5.84 -15.09 10.12
CA ALA A 99 -5.19 -15.85 11.17
C ALA A 99 -5.79 -15.54 12.56
N TYR A 100 -6.06 -14.26 12.86
CA TYR A 100 -6.71 -13.85 14.10
C TYR A 100 -8.13 -14.43 14.24
N ILE A 101 -8.97 -14.30 13.21
CA ILE A 101 -10.34 -14.86 13.21
C ILE A 101 -10.32 -16.37 13.49
N LYS A 102 -9.34 -17.10 12.94
CA LYS A 102 -9.19 -18.55 13.13
C LYS A 102 -8.78 -18.93 14.56
N ILE A 103 -8.13 -18.03 15.29
CA ILE A 103 -7.73 -18.24 16.69
C ILE A 103 -8.91 -17.97 17.62
N ASP A 104 -9.66 -16.88 17.41
CA ASP A 104 -10.80 -16.49 18.26
C ASP A 104 -12.06 -17.36 18.05
N GLY A 105 -12.14 -18.06 16.91
CA GLY A 105 -13.23 -19.00 16.62
C GLY A 105 -13.06 -20.41 17.21
N LYS A 106 -12.11 -20.61 18.14
CA LYS A 106 -11.87 -21.87 18.87
C LYS A 106 -12.12 -21.68 20.36
#